data_AF-A0A529C344-F1
#
_entry.id   AF-A0A529C344-F1
#
_cell.length_a   1.000
_cell.length_b   1.000
_cell.length_c   1.000
_cell.angle_alpha   90.00
_cell.angle_beta   90.00
_cell.angle_gamma   90.00
#
_symmetry.space_group_name_H-M   'P 1'
#
loop_
_entity.id
_entity.type
_entity.pdbx_description
1 polymer ?
#
loop_
_entity_poly.entity_id
_entity_poly.type
_entity_poly.pdbx_seq_one_letter_code
_entity_poly.pdbx_strand_id
1 'polypeptide(L)' 'SVVARRLAGVEAALRGRPVGHALATAIQSAPMDELSPIGDVRGSAEYRLDAAREIVARAVLGAVGAIPGERAAA' A
#
# COMPACT_ATOMS: atom_id res chain seq x y z
N SER A 1 -1.24 11.83 -13.85
CA SER A 1 -2.51 11.42 -14.48
C SER A 1 -3.49 11.02 -13.38
N VAL A 2 -4.78 11.36 -13.49
CA VAL A 2 -5.83 11.05 -12.48
C VAL A 2 -6.46 9.66 -12.65
N VAL A 3 -5.78 8.75 -13.36
CA VAL A 3 -6.26 7.40 -13.63
C VAL A 3 -5.69 6.41 -12.61
N ALA A 4 -6.41 5.32 -12.36
CA ALA A 4 -5.89 4.19 -11.59
C ALA A 4 -4.63 3.63 -12.28
N ARG A 5 -3.61 3.28 -11.48
CA ARG A 5 -2.34 2.72 -11.97
C ARG A 5 -1.96 1.47 -11.19
N ARG A 6 -1.31 0.54 -11.88
CA ARG A 6 -0.57 -0.55 -11.22
C ARG A 6 0.75 0.01 -10.66
N LEU A 7 1.13 -0.48 -9.48
CA LEU A 7 2.36 -0.11 -8.78
C LEU A 7 3.36 -1.25 -8.95
N ALA A 8 4.11 -1.27 -10.05
CA ALA A 8 4.96 -2.40 -10.41
C ALA A 8 6.08 -2.62 -9.36
N GLY A 9 6.61 -1.54 -8.79
CA GLY A 9 7.58 -1.59 -7.69
C GLY A 9 7.05 -2.32 -6.45
N VAL A 10 5.81 -2.03 -6.07
CA VAL A 10 5.13 -2.70 -4.94
C VAL A 10 4.88 -4.18 -5.25
N GLU A 11 4.35 -4.48 -6.44
CA GLU A 11 4.10 -5.86 -6.86
C GLU A 11 5.39 -6.69 -6.87
N ALA A 12 6.51 -6.12 -7.31
CA ALA A 12 7.81 -6.77 -7.27
C ALA A 12 8.27 -7.02 -5.82
N ALA A 13 8.15 -6.02 -4.94
CA ALA A 13 8.56 -6.13 -3.54
C ALA A 13 7.80 -7.19 -2.75
N LEU A 14 6.56 -7.48 -3.13
CA LEU A 14 5.70 -8.47 -2.49
C LEU A 14 6.00 -9.93 -2.87
N ARG A 15 6.57 -10.17 -4.06
CA ARG A 15 6.80 -11.54 -4.55
C ARG A 15 7.76 -12.30 -3.62
N GLY A 16 7.37 -13.51 -3.24
CA GLY A 16 8.17 -14.38 -2.37
C GLY A 16 8.21 -13.98 -0.90
N ARG A 17 7.47 -12.94 -0.48
CA ARG A 17 7.39 -12.53 0.92
C ARG A 17 6.41 -13.43 1.70
N PRO A 18 6.71 -13.77 2.96
CA PRO A 18 5.74 -14.42 3.84
C PRO A 18 4.50 -13.55 4.04
N VAL A 19 3.35 -14.20 4.18
CA VAL A 19 2.09 -13.53 4.55
C VAL A 19 2.18 -12.96 5.97
N GLY A 20 1.70 -11.74 6.16
CA GLY A 20 1.69 -11.04 7.45
C GLY A 20 2.54 -9.77 7.44
N HIS A 21 3.22 -9.49 8.55
CA HIS A 21 3.92 -8.21 8.76
C HIS A 21 5.00 -7.92 7.71
N ALA A 22 5.62 -8.96 7.15
CA ALA A 22 6.62 -8.82 6.09
C ALA A 22 6.07 -8.14 4.82
N LEU A 23 4.77 -8.31 4.52
CA LEU A 23 4.12 -7.64 3.39
C LEU A 23 4.00 -6.13 3.66
N ALA A 24 3.62 -5.74 4.87
CA ALA A 24 3.52 -4.33 5.24
C ALA A 24 4.89 -3.64 5.16
N THR A 25 5.93 -4.24 5.73
CA THR A 25 7.30 -3.69 5.63
C THR A 25 7.77 -3.55 4.18
N ALA A 26 7.45 -4.54 3.33
CA ALA A 26 7.78 -4.47 1.91
C ALA A 26 7.06 -3.32 1.19
N ILE A 27 5.77 -3.09 1.47
CA ILE A 27 4.98 -2.01 0.88
C ILE A 27 5.50 -0.63 1.34
N GLN A 28 5.82 -0.49 2.63
CA GLN A 28 6.32 0.79 3.16
C GLN A 28 7.64 1.21 2.51
N SER A 29 8.47 0.25 2.09
CA SER A 29 9.78 0.50 1.47
C SER A 29 9.79 0.47 -0.06
N ALA A 30 8.72 -0.02 -0.70
CA ALA A 30 8.67 -0.17 -2.14
C ALA A 30 8.64 1.18 -2.89
N PRO A 31 9.27 1.30 -4.06
CA PRO A 31 9.08 2.46 -4.92
C PRO A 31 7.62 2.53 -5.41
N MET A 32 7.10 3.75 -5.51
CA MET A 32 5.75 4.06 -6.01
C MET A 32 5.84 5.17 -7.07
N ASP A 33 6.84 5.09 -7.94
CA ASP A 33 7.21 6.14 -8.90
C ASP A 33 6.13 6.38 -9.97
N GLU A 34 5.18 5.43 -10.13
CA GLU A 34 4.01 5.62 -10.97
C GLU A 34 3.03 6.68 -10.41
N LEU A 35 3.13 6.99 -9.12
CA LEU A 35 2.36 8.04 -8.46
C LEU A 35 3.14 9.35 -8.48
N SER A 36 2.47 10.42 -8.88
CA SER A 36 2.98 11.79 -8.78
C SER A 36 1.85 12.67 -8.25
N PRO A 37 1.52 12.55 -6.95
CA PRO A 37 0.40 13.25 -6.36
C PRO A 37 0.63 14.76 -6.36
N ILE A 38 -0.47 15.52 -6.48
CA ILE A 38 -0.43 16.97 -6.34
C ILE A 38 -0.64 17.35 -4.87
N GLY A 39 -0.04 18.47 -4.45
CA GLY A 39 -0.41 19.16 -3.22
C GLY A 39 -1.59 20.11 -3.48
N ASP A 40 -2.57 20.14 -2.58
CA ASP A 40 -3.67 21.10 -2.60
C ASP A 40 -4.18 21.38 -1.17
N VAL A 41 -5.29 22.12 -1.04
CA VAL A 41 -5.90 22.46 0.27
C VAL A 41 -6.34 21.24 1.09
N ARG A 42 -6.42 20.04 0.50
CA ARG A 42 -6.80 18.80 1.19
C ARG A 42 -5.58 18.04 1.70
N GLY A 43 -4.37 18.38 1.26
CA GLY A 43 -3.14 17.75 1.72
C GLY A 43 -1.99 17.90 0.73
N SER A 44 -0.75 17.78 1.25
CA SER A 44 0.46 17.85 0.44
C SER A 44 0.65 16.60 -0.44
N ALA A 45 1.53 16.70 -1.43
CA ALA A 45 1.88 15.58 -2.28
C ALA A 45 2.53 14.45 -1.47
N GLU A 46 3.40 14.80 -0.52
CA GLU A 46 4.10 13.87 0.38
C GLU A 46 3.10 13.13 1.27
N TYR A 47 2.18 13.86 1.92
CA TYR A 47 1.14 13.26 2.74
C TYR A 47 0.29 12.26 1.95
N ARG A 48 -0.06 12.59 0.70
CA ARG A 48 -0.84 11.70 -0.17
C ARG A 48 -0.06 10.46 -0.55
N LEU A 49 1.26 10.56 -0.74
CA LEU A 49 2.11 9.41 -1.00
C LEU A 49 2.21 8.51 0.24
N ASP A 50 2.40 9.09 1.43
CA ASP A 50 2.41 8.35 2.70
C ASP A 50 1.06 7.64 2.95
N ALA A 51 -0.04 8.34 2.71
CA ALA A 51 -1.38 7.76 2.82
C ALA A 51 -1.59 6.62 1.82
N ALA A 52 -1.09 6.73 0.59
CA ALA A 52 -1.16 5.65 -0.39
C ALA A 52 -0.44 4.39 0.10
N ARG A 53 0.75 4.54 0.70
CA ARG A 53 1.50 3.42 1.31
C ARG A 53 0.70 2.72 2.40
N GLU A 54 0.14 3.50 3.33
CA GLU A 54 -0.68 2.98 4.43
C GLU A 54 -1.94 2.25 3.92
N ILE A 55 -2.66 2.86 2.96
CA ILE A 55 -3.89 2.28 2.40
C ILE A 55 -3.58 0.97 1.66
N VAL A 56 -2.51 0.93 0.87
CA VAL A 56 -2.09 -0.29 0.15
C VAL A 56 -1.67 -1.38 1.14
N ALA A 57 -0.90 -1.04 2.18
CA ALA A 57 -0.50 -1.99 3.23
C ALA A 57 -1.72 -2.61 3.91
N ARG A 58 -2.70 -1.78 4.31
CA ARG A 58 -3.94 -2.25 4.92
C ARG A 58 -4.76 -3.13 3.98
N ALA A 59 -4.92 -2.72 2.72
CA ALA A 59 -5.68 -3.48 1.74
C ALA A 59 -5.05 -4.86 1.47
N VAL A 60 -3.72 -4.93 1.35
CA VAL A 60 -3.01 -6.20 1.14
C VAL A 60 -3.13 -7.10 2.37
N LEU A 61 -2.96 -6.57 3.58
CA LEU A 61 -3.15 -7.34 4.82
C LEU A 61 -4.58 -7.86 4.96
N GLY A 62 -5.59 -7.07 4.58
CA GLY A 62 -6.99 -7.50 4.53
C GLY A 62 -7.24 -8.62 3.55
N ALA A 63 -6.70 -8.51 2.34
CA ALA A 63 -6.87 -9.53 1.31
C ALA A 63 -6.28 -10.89 1.69
N VAL A 64 -5.29 -10.93 2.60
CA VAL A 64 -4.66 -12.17 3.09
C VAL A 64 -5.14 -12.59 4.49
N GLY A 65 -6.16 -11.93 5.04
CA GLY A 65 -6.71 -12.25 6.37
C GLY A 65 -5.76 -11.95 7.54
N ALA A 66 -4.82 -11.02 7.36
CA ALA A 66 -3.81 -10.64 8.33
C ALA A 66 -4.08 -9.28 9.00
N ILE A 67 -5.34 -8.80 9.00
CA ILE A 67 -5.73 -7.61 9.75
C ILE A 67 -5.79 -7.95 11.25
N PRO A 68 -5.04 -7.24 12.12
CA PRO A 68 -5.15 -7.43 13.56
C PRO A 68 -6.57 -7.12 14.04
N GLY A 69 -7.21 -8.09 14.69
CA GLY A 69 -8.54 -7.93 15.31
C GLY A 69 -9.74 -8.36 14.44
N GLU A 70 -9.51 -8.68 13.17
CA GLU A 70 -10.56 -9.24 12.31
C GLU A 70 -10.52 -10.77 12.42
N ARG A 71 -11.43 -11.36 13.22
CA ARG A 71 -11.70 -12.80 13.09
C ARG A 71 -12.53 -12.94 11.82
N ALA A 72 -12.00 -13.61 10.80
CA ALA A 72 -12.80 -14.05 9.67
C ALA A 72 -14.02 -14.79 10.22
N ALA A 73 -15.22 -14.28 9.96
CA ALA A 73 -16.45 -14.99 10.27
C ALA A 73 -16.43 -16.28 9.43
N ALA A 74 -16.40 -17.41 10.13
CA ALA A 74 -16.47 -18.75 9.55
C ALA A 74 -17.87 -19.06 9.03
#